data_AF-A0A8H7P052-F1
#
_entry.id   AF-A0A8H7P052-F1
#
_cell.length_a   1.000
_cell.length_b   1.000
_cell.length_c   1.000
_cell.angle_alpha   90.00
_cell.angle_beta   90.00
_cell.angle_gamma   90.00
#
_symmetry.space_group_name_H-M   'P 1'
#
loop_
_entity.id
_entity.type
_entity.pdbx_description
1 polymer ?
#
loop_
_entity_poly.entity_id
_entity_poly.type
_entity_poly.pdbx_seq_one_letter_code
_entity_poly.pdbx_strand_id
1 'polypeptide(L)'
;MDPALMKAIQAKKVDGGGSDNVSTSNTTSVTATDKERTIKRVHLACTRTYNNIQSAYAYHWRLFFELNPVIAQHLDEQHRTGSIELHVTLLSKTTGMANTIAVGRSYEITRSTIAKTCWEITGDEWTVGEMLTFVISDKKRHHFRFDVASGSGCADWCVTVLGDIEEAGKLSGGVKKAAEEFVDNTAREVNDERGMPLPTPKGIFYD
;
A
#
# COMPACT_ATOMS: atom_id res chain seq x y z
N MET A 1 -15.52 12.38 4.35
CA MET A 1 -15.12 11.85 3.03
C MET A 1 -15.38 12.94 2.01
N ASP A 2 -14.42 13.19 1.13
CA ASP A 2 -14.58 14.16 0.04
C ASP A 2 -15.65 13.64 -0.96
N PRO A 3 -16.72 14.40 -1.22
CA PRO A 3 -17.76 14.05 -2.20
C PRO A 3 -17.21 13.78 -3.62
N ALA A 4 -16.08 14.39 -3.98
CA ALA A 4 -15.43 14.16 -5.27
C ALA A 4 -14.87 12.74 -5.39
N LEU A 5 -14.41 12.15 -4.27
CA LEU A 5 -13.89 10.78 -4.23
C LEU A 5 -15.01 9.75 -4.43
N MET A 6 -16.21 10.01 -3.89
CA MET A 6 -17.39 9.16 -4.07
C MET A 6 -17.89 9.17 -5.52
N LYS A 7 -17.76 10.32 -6.21
CA LYS A 7 -18.23 10.49 -7.59
C LYS A 7 -17.33 9.78 -8.60
N ALA A 8 -16.02 9.69 -8.34
CA ALA A 8 -15.08 8.95 -9.18
C ALA A 8 -15.29 7.42 -9.11
N ILE A 9 -15.78 6.91 -7.98
CA ILE A 9 -16.07 5.47 -7.78
C ILE A 9 -17.35 5.06 -8.53
N GLN A 10 -18.34 5.95 -8.66
CA GLN A 10 -19.62 5.64 -9.29
C GLN A 10 -19.61 5.72 -10.83
N ALA A 11 -18.60 6.35 -11.46
CA ALA A 11 -18.63 6.68 -12.88
C ALA A 11 -18.08 5.59 -13.84
N LYS A 12 -17.67 4.41 -13.34
CA LYS A 12 -17.23 3.30 -14.19
C LYS A 12 -18.09 2.05 -13.97
N LYS A 13 -19.32 2.08 -14.48
CA LYS A 13 -20.01 0.85 -14.86
C LYS A 13 -19.55 0.50 -16.28
N VAL A 14 -18.87 -0.63 -16.40
CA VAL A 14 -18.50 -1.23 -17.69
C VAL A 14 -19.65 -2.16 -18.07
N ASP A 15 -20.32 -1.86 -19.18
CA ASP A 15 -21.33 -2.74 -19.76
C ASP A 15 -20.65 -3.94 -20.45
N GLY A 16 -21.15 -5.15 -20.18
CA GLY A 16 -20.81 -6.37 -20.92
C GLY A 16 -20.35 -7.52 -20.04
N GLY A 17 -21.23 -8.52 -19.88
CA GLY A 17 -21.11 -9.64 -18.94
C GLY A 17 -19.83 -10.49 -19.05
N GLY A 18 -19.27 -10.77 -17.88
CA GLY A 18 -18.08 -11.60 -17.67
C GLY A 18 -17.61 -11.64 -16.21
N SER A 19 -18.50 -12.04 -15.29
CA SER A 19 -18.27 -12.37 -13.86
C SER A 19 -17.79 -11.24 -12.91
N ASP A 20 -18.65 -10.95 -11.94
CA ASP A 20 -18.57 -9.92 -10.92
C ASP A 20 -17.55 -10.19 -9.79
N ASN A 21 -16.26 -10.37 -10.08
CA ASN A 21 -15.26 -10.79 -9.06
C ASN A 21 -13.83 -10.23 -9.20
N VAL A 22 -13.60 -9.13 -9.92
CA VAL A 22 -12.24 -8.67 -10.23
C VAL A 22 -11.73 -7.67 -9.18
N SER A 23 -10.64 -8.02 -8.48
CA SER A 23 -9.89 -7.02 -7.68
C SER A 23 -9.21 -6.03 -8.60
N THR A 24 -9.20 -4.76 -8.23
CA THR A 24 -8.79 -3.68 -9.13
C THR A 24 -7.49 -3.02 -8.68
N SER A 25 -6.83 -2.33 -9.60
CA SER A 25 -5.73 -1.43 -9.30
C SER A 25 -6.06 0.00 -9.73
N ASN A 26 -5.82 0.98 -8.87
CA ASN A 26 -5.92 2.38 -9.20
C ASN A 26 -4.58 3.09 -8.99
N THR A 27 -3.88 3.35 -10.09
CA THR A 27 -2.61 4.10 -10.10
C THR A 27 -2.74 5.44 -10.83
N THR A 28 -3.96 5.90 -11.12
CA THR A 28 -4.18 7.08 -11.99
C THR A 28 -3.71 8.38 -11.36
N SER A 29 -3.55 8.40 -10.03
CA SER A 29 -3.04 9.55 -9.29
C SER A 29 -1.51 9.64 -9.29
N VAL A 30 -0.80 8.68 -9.86
CA VAL A 30 0.67 8.76 -10.06
C VAL A 30 0.93 9.39 -11.42
N THR A 31 1.52 10.58 -11.42
CA THR A 31 1.76 11.36 -12.65
C THR A 31 2.84 10.72 -13.53
N ALA A 32 2.94 11.14 -14.80
CA ALA A 32 4.04 10.71 -15.67
C ALA A 32 5.40 11.12 -15.09
N THR A 33 5.51 12.34 -14.58
CA THR A 33 6.71 12.84 -13.90
C THR A 33 7.06 12.01 -12.67
N ASP A 34 6.08 11.61 -11.85
CA ASP A 34 6.34 10.73 -10.71
C ASP A 34 6.92 9.38 -11.14
N LYS A 35 6.42 8.81 -12.25
CA LYS A 35 6.86 7.50 -12.76
C LYS A 35 8.32 7.48 -13.18
N GLU A 36 8.87 8.61 -13.63
CA GLU A 36 10.26 8.74 -14.05
C GLU A 36 11.23 8.92 -12.87
N ARG A 37 10.72 9.22 -11.67
CA ARG A 37 11.57 9.47 -10.50
C ARG A 37 12.08 8.17 -9.88
N THR A 38 13.31 8.24 -9.38
CA THR A 38 13.97 7.12 -8.72
C THR A 38 13.60 7.04 -7.25
N ILE A 39 13.49 5.82 -6.75
CA ILE A 39 13.12 5.49 -5.38
C ILE A 39 14.40 5.38 -4.56
N LYS A 40 14.42 6.07 -3.41
CA LYS A 40 15.52 6.02 -2.45
C LYS A 40 15.33 4.87 -1.45
N ARG A 41 14.15 4.78 -0.87
CA ARG A 41 13.82 3.81 0.18
C ARG A 41 12.33 3.52 0.22
N VAL A 42 11.98 2.39 0.82
CA VAL A 42 10.60 2.00 1.10
C VAL A 42 10.35 2.05 2.60
N HIS A 43 9.27 2.71 3.00
CA HIS A 43 8.80 2.76 4.38
C HIS A 43 7.59 1.85 4.53
N LEU A 44 7.55 1.04 5.58
CA LEU A 44 6.36 0.33 6.04
C LEU A 44 5.79 1.08 7.23
N ALA A 45 4.53 1.49 7.16
CA ALA A 45 3.88 2.25 8.21
C ALA A 45 2.48 1.74 8.52
N CYS A 46 2.13 1.80 9.81
CA CYS A 46 0.78 1.56 10.31
C CYS A 46 0.16 2.87 10.77
N THR A 47 -1.06 3.15 10.32
CA THR A 47 -1.87 4.26 10.85
C THR A 47 -3.12 3.74 11.53
N ARG A 48 -3.62 4.48 12.51
CA ARG A 48 -4.93 4.22 13.12
C ARG A 48 -5.95 5.30 12.77
N THR A 49 -7.20 4.89 12.58
CA THR A 49 -8.36 5.78 12.46
C THR A 49 -9.42 5.33 13.45
N TYR A 50 -9.99 6.25 14.23
CA TYR A 50 -11.07 5.91 15.14
C TYR A 50 -12.40 5.84 14.39
N ASN A 51 -13.10 4.70 14.49
CA ASN A 51 -14.43 4.52 13.95
C ASN A 51 -15.47 4.83 15.04
N ASN A 52 -16.09 6.01 14.96
CA ASN A 52 -17.12 6.45 15.90
C ASN A 52 -18.35 5.53 15.95
N ILE A 53 -18.66 4.80 14.88
CA ILE A 53 -19.83 3.92 14.82
C ILE A 53 -19.58 2.62 15.59
N GLN A 54 -18.35 2.10 15.51
CA GLN A 54 -17.97 0.83 16.15
C GLN A 54 -17.26 1.02 17.49
N SER A 55 -17.04 2.27 17.89
CA SER A 55 -16.24 2.69 19.05
C SER A 55 -14.91 1.93 19.13
N ALA A 56 -14.23 1.80 18.00
CA ALA A 56 -13.03 0.98 17.85
C ALA A 56 -12.03 1.64 16.89
N TYR A 57 -10.75 1.33 17.04
CA TYR A 57 -9.72 1.74 16.08
C TYR A 57 -9.68 0.77 14.90
N ALA A 58 -9.55 1.35 13.70
CA ALA A 58 -9.19 0.62 12.49
C ALA A 58 -7.73 0.92 12.16
N TYR A 59 -6.96 -0.13 11.89
CA TYR A 59 -5.53 -0.05 11.58
C TYR A 59 -5.32 -0.34 10.11
N HIS A 60 -4.39 0.40 9.50
CA HIS A 60 -4.12 0.27 8.08
C HIS A 60 -2.63 0.37 7.78
N TRP A 61 -2.10 -0.69 7.16
CA TRP A 61 -0.71 -0.81 6.75
C TRP A 61 -0.51 -0.33 5.32
N ARG A 62 0.60 0.39 5.11
CA ARG A 62 0.94 1.01 3.82
C ARG A 62 2.43 0.96 3.56
N LEU A 63 2.76 0.92 2.27
CA LEU A 63 4.12 1.17 1.79
C LEU A 63 4.21 2.60 1.29
N PHE A 64 5.31 3.28 1.62
CA PHE A 64 5.65 4.57 1.03
C PHE A 64 7.01 4.49 0.38
N PHE A 65 7.05 4.73 -0.92
CA PHE A 65 8.29 4.78 -1.69
C PHE A 65 8.79 6.22 -1.70
N GLU A 66 9.79 6.52 -0.86
CA GLU A 66 10.43 7.84 -0.80
C GLU A 66 11.23 8.04 -2.08
N LEU A 67 11.00 9.20 -2.72
CA LEU A 67 11.59 9.52 -4.00
C LEU A 67 12.86 10.34 -3.80
N ASN A 68 13.86 10.12 -4.65
CA ASN A 68 15.01 11.01 -4.68
C ASN A 68 14.56 12.45 -5.01
N PRO A 69 15.22 13.45 -4.41
CA PRO A 69 14.93 14.84 -4.71
C PRO A 69 15.25 15.12 -6.18
N VAL A 70 14.34 15.78 -6.89
CA VAL A 70 14.61 16.25 -8.24
C VAL A 70 15.57 17.44 -8.12
N ILE A 71 16.80 17.28 -8.61
CA ILE A 71 17.77 18.37 -8.70
C ILE A 71 17.38 19.26 -9.89
N ALA A 72 16.45 20.20 -9.72
CA ALA A 72 16.31 21.33 -10.65
C ALA A 72 15.48 22.49 -10.10
N GLN A 73 15.96 23.68 -10.42
CA GLN A 73 15.63 25.02 -9.94
C GLN A 73 14.23 25.56 -10.34
N HIS A 74 13.33 24.75 -10.91
CA HIS A 74 12.09 25.26 -11.54
C HIS A 74 10.83 24.40 -11.36
N LEU A 75 10.77 23.53 -10.35
CA LEU A 75 9.51 22.87 -10.00
C LEU A 75 8.80 23.66 -8.91
N ASP A 76 7.63 24.21 -9.24
CA ASP A 76 6.69 24.80 -8.27
C ASP A 76 6.54 23.86 -7.06
N GLU A 77 6.63 24.42 -5.85
CA GLU A 77 6.54 23.68 -4.58
C GLU A 77 5.31 22.78 -4.49
N GLN A 78 4.25 23.09 -5.24
CA GLN A 78 3.01 22.31 -5.32
C GLN A 78 3.16 20.90 -5.93
N HIS A 79 4.24 20.60 -6.66
CA HIS A 79 4.41 19.33 -7.37
C HIS A 79 5.44 18.38 -6.74
N ARG A 80 5.98 18.71 -5.56
CA ARG A 80 6.93 17.83 -4.87
C ARG A 80 6.20 16.78 -4.02
N THR A 81 5.67 15.75 -4.68
CA THR A 81 5.35 14.48 -4.00
C THR A 81 6.65 13.93 -3.39
N GLY A 82 6.74 13.88 -2.06
CA GLY A 82 7.90 13.28 -1.38
C GLY A 82 7.95 11.76 -1.52
N SER A 83 6.83 11.13 -1.85
CA SER A 83 6.69 9.68 -1.94
C SER A 83 5.52 9.23 -2.82
N ILE A 84 5.51 7.94 -3.14
CA ILE A 84 4.32 7.22 -3.62
C ILE A 84 3.79 6.35 -2.49
N GLU A 85 2.55 6.58 -2.06
CA GLU A 85 1.81 5.68 -1.18
C GLU A 85 1.27 4.51 -2.01
N LEU A 86 1.56 3.28 -1.59
CA LEU A 86 1.05 2.05 -2.18
C LEU A 86 0.44 1.17 -1.09
N HIS A 87 -0.82 0.80 -1.26
CA HIS A 87 -1.54 -0.01 -0.28
C HIS A 87 -2.74 -0.72 -0.90
N VAL A 88 -3.31 -1.65 -0.15
CA VAL A 88 -4.51 -2.38 -0.54
C VAL A 88 -5.69 -2.01 0.38
N THR A 89 -6.89 -1.89 -0.15
CA THR A 89 -8.11 -1.54 0.60
C THR A 89 -9.23 -2.55 0.37
N LEU A 90 -10.01 -2.84 1.41
CA LEU A 90 -11.16 -3.74 1.32
C LEU A 90 -12.32 -3.03 0.62
N LEU A 91 -12.72 -3.52 -0.56
CA LEU A 91 -13.89 -3.04 -1.30
C LEU A 91 -15.19 -3.67 -0.78
N SER A 92 -15.15 -4.95 -0.45
CA SER A 92 -16.34 -5.71 -0.04
C SER A 92 -15.96 -6.72 1.04
N LYS A 93 -16.53 -6.54 2.23
CA LYS A 93 -16.32 -7.48 3.34
C LYS A 93 -16.87 -8.87 3.03
N THR A 94 -17.99 -8.96 2.30
CA THR A 94 -18.65 -10.24 1.99
C THR A 94 -17.80 -11.12 1.08
N THR A 95 -17.09 -10.53 0.13
CA THR A 95 -16.30 -11.27 -0.87
C THR A 95 -14.79 -11.21 -0.63
N GLY A 96 -14.34 -10.36 0.30
CA GLY A 96 -12.94 -10.09 0.54
C GLY A 96 -12.28 -9.30 -0.59
N MET A 97 -13.04 -8.78 -1.55
CA MET A 97 -12.49 -8.09 -2.72
C MET A 97 -11.63 -6.89 -2.32
N ALA A 98 -10.50 -6.75 -2.99
CA ALA A 98 -9.53 -5.71 -2.72
C ALA A 98 -9.40 -4.69 -3.85
N ASN A 99 -8.90 -3.51 -3.51
CA ASN A 99 -8.41 -2.51 -4.45
C ASN A 99 -7.00 -2.10 -4.06
N THR A 100 -6.04 -2.31 -4.96
CA THR A 100 -4.67 -1.84 -4.81
C THR A 100 -4.56 -0.41 -5.33
N ILE A 101 -4.10 0.50 -4.49
CA ILE A 101 -4.10 1.94 -4.75
C ILE A 101 -2.66 2.44 -4.71
N ALA A 102 -2.27 3.20 -5.73
CA ALA A 102 -1.02 3.97 -5.77
C ALA A 102 -1.33 5.46 -5.96
N VAL A 103 -0.83 6.31 -5.06
CA VAL A 103 -1.09 7.76 -5.06
C VAL A 103 0.16 8.53 -4.68
N GLY A 104 0.46 9.61 -5.42
CA GLY A 104 1.51 10.55 -5.03
C GLY A 104 1.14 11.34 -3.77
N ARG A 105 1.99 11.31 -2.74
CA ARG A 105 1.81 12.05 -1.48
C ARG A 105 3.13 12.47 -0.88
N SER A 106 3.17 13.57 -0.14
CA SER A 106 4.30 13.82 0.74
C SER A 106 4.26 12.84 1.92
N TYR A 107 5.33 12.05 2.06
CA TYR A 107 5.48 11.04 3.11
C TYR A 107 5.31 11.63 4.53
N GLU A 108 5.67 12.90 4.71
CA GLU A 108 5.56 13.62 5.98
C GLU A 108 4.11 13.84 6.46
N ILE A 109 3.10 13.54 5.64
CA ILE A 109 1.69 13.90 5.88
C ILE A 109 0.82 12.71 6.34
N THR A 110 1.39 11.53 6.64
CA THR A 110 0.58 10.48 7.27
C THR A 110 0.19 10.87 8.69
N ARG A 111 -0.95 11.54 8.83
CA ARG A 111 -1.58 11.82 10.12
C ARG A 111 -1.90 10.47 10.79
N SER A 112 -1.64 10.37 12.09
CA SER A 112 -1.97 9.20 12.92
C SER A 112 -1.14 7.93 12.67
N THR A 113 0.11 8.06 12.20
CA THR A 113 1.08 6.95 12.21
C THR A 113 1.38 6.53 13.64
N ILE A 114 1.31 5.22 13.89
CA ILE A 114 1.60 4.62 15.20
C ILE A 114 2.86 3.76 15.19
N ALA A 115 3.26 3.28 14.00
CA ALA A 115 4.46 2.50 13.83
C ALA A 115 5.02 2.75 12.42
N LYS A 116 6.34 2.83 12.31
CA LYS A 116 7.05 3.01 11.05
C LYS A 116 8.44 2.37 11.08
N THR A 117 8.83 1.71 9.99
CA THR A 117 10.22 1.31 9.70
C THR A 117 10.54 1.58 8.21
N CYS A 118 11.81 1.47 7.81
CA CYS A 118 12.22 1.67 6.42
C CYS A 118 13.48 0.90 6.00
N TRP A 119 13.62 0.68 4.70
CA TRP A 119 14.77 0.03 4.08
C TRP A 119 15.18 0.76 2.80
N GLU A 120 16.49 0.91 2.60
CA GLU A 120 17.06 1.56 1.42
C GLU A 120 17.00 0.65 0.19
N ILE A 121 16.76 1.23 -0.99
CA ILE A 121 16.83 0.51 -2.26
C ILE A 121 18.30 0.18 -2.58
N THR A 122 18.55 -1.05 -3.04
CA THR A 122 19.88 -1.52 -3.41
C THR A 122 20.10 -1.52 -4.92
N GLY A 123 21.35 -1.31 -5.32
CA GLY A 123 21.80 -1.43 -6.72
C GLY A 123 21.49 -0.19 -7.56
N ASP A 124 21.24 -0.43 -8.85
CA ASP A 124 20.95 0.62 -9.83
C ASP A 124 19.65 1.36 -9.54
N GLU A 125 19.56 2.57 -10.08
CA GLU A 125 18.37 3.42 -10.00
C GLU A 125 17.09 2.64 -10.35
N TRP A 126 16.13 2.61 -9.41
CA TRP A 126 14.83 1.96 -9.61
C TRP A 126 13.74 3.02 -9.59
N THR A 127 13.00 3.13 -10.70
CA THR A 127 11.99 4.15 -10.88
C THR A 127 10.63 3.73 -10.31
N VAL A 128 9.77 4.71 -10.07
CA VAL A 128 8.36 4.46 -9.70
C VAL A 128 7.62 3.69 -10.79
N GLY A 129 7.88 3.98 -12.07
CA GLY A 129 7.26 3.28 -13.19
C GLY A 129 7.61 1.80 -13.21
N GLU A 130 8.88 1.47 -13.00
CA GLU A 130 9.35 0.08 -12.88
C GLU A 130 8.77 -0.60 -11.64
N MET A 131 8.72 0.10 -10.50
CA MET A 131 8.10 -0.44 -9.28
C MET A 131 6.62 -0.78 -9.48
N LEU A 132 5.85 0.12 -10.09
CA LEU A 132 4.43 -0.12 -10.34
C LEU A 132 4.22 -1.27 -11.32
N THR A 133 5.03 -1.35 -12.38
CA THR A 133 4.98 -2.45 -13.35
C THR A 133 5.29 -3.78 -12.66
N PHE A 134 6.36 -3.82 -11.87
CA PHE A 134 6.77 -5.01 -11.13
C PHE A 134 5.68 -5.49 -10.16
N VAL A 135 5.15 -4.61 -9.32
CA VAL A 135 4.18 -5.00 -8.29
C VAL A 135 2.81 -5.31 -8.89
N ILE A 136 2.32 -4.48 -9.82
CA ILE A 136 0.96 -4.59 -10.35
C ILE A 136 0.90 -5.59 -11.50
N SER A 137 1.80 -5.52 -12.48
CA SER A 137 1.71 -6.34 -13.68
C SER A 137 2.45 -7.66 -13.53
N ASP A 138 3.71 -7.64 -13.07
CA ASP A 138 4.56 -8.84 -13.07
C ASP A 138 4.22 -9.78 -11.91
N LYS A 139 4.12 -9.23 -10.68
CA LYS A 139 3.75 -9.97 -9.48
C LYS A 139 2.24 -10.03 -9.24
N LYS A 140 1.44 -9.36 -10.08
CA LYS A 140 -0.03 -9.33 -10.01
C LYS A 140 -0.60 -9.03 -8.63
N ARG A 141 0.03 -8.17 -7.82
CA ARG A 141 -0.39 -7.94 -6.42
C ARG A 141 -1.72 -7.22 -6.26
N HIS A 142 -2.30 -6.78 -7.37
CA HIS A 142 -3.69 -6.33 -7.43
C HIS A 142 -4.71 -7.48 -7.38
N HIS A 143 -4.31 -8.72 -7.70
CA HIS A 143 -5.10 -9.93 -7.48
C HIS A 143 -4.94 -10.40 -6.03
N PHE A 144 -5.63 -9.71 -5.13
CA PHE A 144 -5.62 -10.01 -3.70
C PHE A 144 -7.03 -10.06 -3.14
N ARG A 145 -7.28 -10.97 -2.20
CA ARG A 145 -8.48 -10.99 -1.38
C ARG A 145 -8.10 -10.91 0.09
N PHE A 146 -8.79 -10.04 0.81
CA PHE A 146 -8.72 -9.99 2.27
C PHE A 146 -9.32 -11.27 2.86
N ASP A 147 -8.86 -11.61 4.06
CA ASP A 147 -9.54 -12.61 4.88
C ASP A 147 -10.96 -12.09 5.19
N VAL A 148 -11.98 -12.85 4.77
CA VAL A 148 -13.39 -12.44 4.91
C VAL A 148 -13.83 -12.42 6.38
N ALA A 149 -13.30 -13.34 7.19
CA ALA A 149 -13.68 -13.47 8.59
C ALA A 149 -13.28 -12.23 9.40
N SER A 150 -12.03 -11.79 9.26
CA SER A 150 -11.50 -10.61 9.94
C SER A 150 -11.69 -9.30 9.17
N GLY A 151 -11.82 -9.35 7.84
CA GLY A 151 -11.69 -8.19 6.97
C GLY A 151 -10.28 -7.59 6.93
N SER A 152 -9.27 -8.35 7.38
CA SER A 152 -7.88 -7.93 7.51
C SER A 152 -6.99 -8.60 6.46
N GLY A 153 -5.77 -8.08 6.28
CA GLY A 153 -4.83 -8.59 5.28
C GLY A 153 -3.89 -7.52 4.68
N CYS A 154 -4.09 -6.23 5.00
CA CYS A 154 -3.22 -5.18 4.49
C CYS A 154 -1.76 -5.30 4.98
N ALA A 155 -1.54 -5.83 6.18
CA ALA A 155 -0.20 -6.11 6.71
C ALA A 155 0.50 -7.22 5.90
N ASP A 156 -0.17 -8.37 5.76
CA ASP A 156 0.29 -9.52 4.97
C ASP A 156 0.57 -9.12 3.51
N TRP A 157 -0.28 -8.27 2.93
CA TRP A 157 -0.05 -7.72 1.60
C TRP A 157 1.22 -6.89 1.51
N CYS A 158 1.44 -5.96 2.45
CA CYS A 158 2.65 -5.12 2.46
C CYS A 158 3.91 -5.95 2.66
N VAL A 159 3.89 -6.91 3.58
CA VAL A 159 4.99 -7.84 3.83
C VAL A 159 5.30 -8.67 2.59
N THR A 160 4.27 -9.16 1.89
CA THR A 160 4.44 -9.93 0.65
C THR A 160 5.10 -9.09 -0.44
N VAL A 161 4.63 -7.86 -0.65
CA VAL A 161 5.23 -6.94 -1.62
C VAL A 161 6.69 -6.63 -1.29
N LEU A 162 7.03 -6.41 -0.02
CA LEU A 162 8.43 -6.23 0.39
C LEU A 162 9.28 -7.46 0.10
N GLY A 163 8.75 -8.66 0.33
CA GLY A 163 9.40 -9.92 -0.03
C GLY A 163 9.64 -10.06 -1.53
N ASP A 164 8.69 -9.67 -2.38
CA ASP A 164 8.90 -9.68 -3.83
C ASP A 164 10.01 -8.73 -4.27
N ILE A 165 10.07 -7.54 -3.67
CA ILE A 165 11.07 -6.53 -3.98
C ILE A 165 12.47 -6.99 -3.53
N GLU A 166 12.54 -7.65 -2.37
CA GLU A 166 13.75 -8.33 -1.88
C GLU A 166 14.22 -9.44 -2.83
N GLU A 167 13.30 -10.33 -3.26
CA GLU A 167 13.61 -11.39 -4.25
C GLU A 167 14.12 -10.84 -5.58
N ALA A 168 13.65 -9.66 -5.98
CA ALA A 168 14.12 -8.96 -7.17
C ALA A 168 15.49 -8.25 -6.98
N GLY A 169 16.10 -8.36 -5.80
CA GLY A 169 17.40 -7.75 -5.49
C GLY A 169 17.36 -6.22 -5.34
N LYS A 170 16.16 -5.64 -5.18
CA LYS A 170 15.98 -4.19 -4.96
C LYS A 170 16.03 -3.81 -3.48
N LEU A 171 16.04 -4.79 -2.59
CA LEU A 171 16.27 -4.62 -1.15
C LEU A 171 17.33 -5.62 -0.68
N SER A 172 17.97 -5.31 0.46
CA SER A 172 18.90 -6.23 1.10
C SER A 172 18.20 -7.49 1.62
N GLY A 173 18.94 -8.59 1.74
CA GLY A 173 18.43 -9.83 2.32
C GLY A 173 17.99 -9.67 3.78
N GLY A 174 16.91 -10.35 4.17
CA GLY A 174 16.28 -10.34 5.48
C GLY A 174 15.12 -9.36 5.64
N VAL A 175 14.77 -8.56 4.62
CA VAL A 175 13.77 -7.49 4.76
C VAL A 175 12.36 -8.02 5.01
N LYS A 176 11.92 -9.05 4.29
CA LYS A 176 10.62 -9.68 4.53
C LYS A 176 10.46 -10.14 5.98
N LYS A 177 11.47 -10.85 6.50
CA LYS A 177 11.48 -11.35 7.87
C LYS A 177 11.44 -10.19 8.88
N ALA A 178 12.25 -9.15 8.66
CA ALA A 178 12.24 -7.96 9.51
C ALA A 178 10.87 -7.24 9.48
N ALA A 179 10.19 -7.22 8.33
CA ALA A 179 8.86 -6.65 8.19
C ALA A 179 7.79 -7.48 8.94
N GLU A 180 7.84 -8.81 8.87
CA GLU A 180 6.98 -9.71 9.65
C GLU A 180 7.14 -9.47 11.15
N GLU A 181 8.38 -9.47 11.64
CA GLU A 181 8.70 -9.21 13.05
C GLU A 181 8.23 -7.81 13.49
N PHE A 182 8.39 -6.80 12.63
CA PHE A 182 7.93 -5.45 12.90
C PHE A 182 6.41 -5.35 13.04
N VAL A 183 5.66 -6.00 12.15
CA VAL A 183 4.18 -6.05 12.21
C VAL A 183 3.72 -6.74 13.49
N ASP A 184 4.30 -7.91 13.80
CA ASP A 184 3.92 -8.68 14.98
C ASP A 184 4.25 -7.94 16.29
N ASN A 185 5.42 -7.30 16.38
CA ASN A 185 5.79 -6.51 17.54
C ASN A 185 4.86 -5.30 17.71
N THR A 186 4.51 -4.63 16.61
CA THR A 186 3.53 -3.53 16.65
C THR A 186 2.19 -4.00 17.18
N ALA A 187 1.69 -5.17 16.73
CA ALA A 187 0.43 -5.72 17.20
C ALA A 187 0.46 -6.06 18.71
N ARG A 188 1.57 -6.64 19.20
CA ARG A 188 1.77 -6.92 20.64
C ARG A 188 1.80 -5.64 21.49
N GLU A 189 2.47 -4.60 21.01
CA GLU A 189 2.57 -3.32 21.72
C GLU A 189 1.24 -2.56 21.76
N VAL A 190 0.49 -2.57 20.64
CA VAL A 190 -0.83 -1.94 20.56
C VAL A 190 -1.85 -2.68 21.40
N ASN A 191 -1.75 -4.02 21.47
CA ASN A 191 -2.58 -4.89 22.28
C ASN A 191 -4.10 -4.67 22.06
N ASP A 192 -4.49 -4.43 20.80
CA ASP A 192 -5.89 -4.37 20.36
C ASP A 192 -6.17 -5.60 19.49
N GLU A 193 -6.61 -6.71 20.12
CA GLU A 193 -6.86 -7.98 19.43
C GLU A 193 -7.94 -7.87 18.34
N ARG A 194 -8.84 -6.88 18.43
CA ARG A 194 -9.89 -6.67 17.43
C ARG A 194 -9.36 -5.96 16.19
N GLY A 195 -8.44 -5.02 16.37
CA GLY A 195 -7.90 -4.18 15.30
C GLY A 195 -6.57 -4.68 14.71
N MET A 196 -5.74 -5.32 15.51
CA MET A 196 -4.43 -5.90 15.15
C MET A 196 -4.29 -7.32 15.73
N PRO A 197 -5.09 -8.29 15.27
CA PRO A 197 -5.06 -9.66 15.79
C PRO A 197 -3.72 -10.35 15.54
N LEU A 198 -3.36 -11.25 16.47
CA LEU A 198 -2.24 -12.17 16.36
C LEU A 198 -2.76 -13.63 16.36
N PRO A 199 -2.30 -14.51 15.45
CA PRO A 199 -1.39 -14.22 14.34
C PRO A 199 -2.03 -13.27 13.31
N THR A 200 -1.20 -12.48 12.63
CA THR A 200 -1.65 -11.54 11.60
C THR A 200 -2.47 -12.27 10.52
N PRO A 201 -3.74 -11.88 10.27
CA PRO A 201 -4.57 -12.50 9.26
C PRO A 201 -3.96 -12.35 7.87
N LYS A 202 -3.90 -13.46 7.15
CA LYS A 202 -3.36 -13.52 5.79
C LYS A 202 -4.48 -13.38 4.77
N GLY A 203 -4.21 -12.64 3.70
CA GLY A 203 -5.10 -12.66 2.55
C GLY A 203 -4.78 -13.81 1.61
N ILE A 204 -5.41 -13.78 0.43
CA ILE A 204 -5.20 -14.76 -0.63
C ILE A 204 -4.78 -14.01 -1.90
N PHE A 205 -3.61 -14.35 -2.42
CA PHE A 205 -3.18 -13.97 -3.77
C PHE A 205 -3.65 -15.02 -4.77
N TYR A 206 -4.05 -14.59 -5.96
CA TYR A 206 -4.52 -15.49 -7.03
C TYR A 206 -3.99 -15.03 -8.39
N ASP A 207 -3.87 -15.99 -9.30
CA ASP A 207 -3.26 -15.77 -10.62
C ASP A 207 -4.19 -15.12 -11.65
#